data_AF-A9HY28-F1
#
_entry.id   AF-A9HY28-F1
#
_cell.length_a   1.000
_cell.length_b   1.000
_cell.length_c   1.000
_cell.angle_alpha   90.00
_cell.angle_beta   90.00
_cell.angle_gamma   90.00
#
_symmetry.space_group_name_H-M   'P 1'
#
loop_
_entity.id
_entity.type
_entity.pdbx_description
1 polymer ?
#
loop_
_entity_poly.entity_id
_entity_poly.type
_entity_poly.pdbx_seq_one_letter_code
_entity_poly.pdbx_strand_id
1 'polypeptide(L)'
;MALPYGIQQTMQQYDAVIVGGGPAGASCAIWLARLGLAPLLVEAGPRLGGLATDNPFADDWIAVLPGVTGQQVAANIAASVQAAGVPARLGTAVRQARRVSGGFDVELDAGGVAATVRGRALVIASGVRARGLPDYPADAAWPGVFVGPGSSIMAHNYTGLSVAVLGGGDNAFENFVYVRNRGARSVHLYARSVRAQQQWVSRAGREGVHVGPYRVDPAARTVDGQAYDLILVFYGWEPQAAFADGLGLRRDQRGYICTDTATAEASVPDVYAIGEVAHRMHPCVVTSLADGVVAAKAIQRRWERGAG
;
A
#
# COMPACT_ATOMS: atom_id res chain seq x y z
N MET A 1 -2.99 -53.73 -13.64
CA MET A 1 -2.81 -52.58 -14.54
C MET A 1 -2.87 -51.33 -13.67
N ALA A 2 -1.71 -50.86 -13.22
CA ALA A 2 -1.60 -49.72 -12.29
C ALA A 2 -1.28 -48.45 -13.11
N LEU A 3 -2.02 -47.38 -12.88
CA LEU A 3 -1.78 -46.07 -13.49
C LEU A 3 -0.48 -45.47 -12.93
N PRO A 4 0.44 -44.97 -13.78
CA PRO A 4 1.72 -44.44 -13.33
C PRO A 4 1.65 -42.92 -13.09
N TYR A 5 2.62 -42.42 -12.33
CA TYR A 5 3.04 -41.01 -12.22
C TYR A 5 2.11 -40.06 -11.45
N GLY A 6 2.32 -40.01 -10.13
CA GLY A 6 2.09 -38.77 -9.39
C GLY A 6 3.11 -37.73 -9.84
N ILE A 7 2.65 -36.66 -10.48
CA ILE A 7 3.47 -35.50 -10.80
C ILE A 7 3.87 -34.87 -9.46
N GLN A 8 5.08 -35.11 -8.98
CA GLN A 8 5.68 -34.29 -7.93
C GLN A 8 5.80 -32.88 -8.52
N GLN A 9 4.88 -31.99 -8.13
CA GLN A 9 4.98 -30.57 -8.41
C GLN A 9 6.27 -30.08 -7.77
N THR A 10 7.32 -29.87 -8.55
CA THR A 10 8.56 -29.28 -8.08
C THR A 10 8.27 -27.85 -7.65
N MET A 11 8.36 -27.60 -6.35
CA MET A 11 8.14 -26.27 -5.78
C MET A 11 9.11 -25.27 -6.40
N GLN A 12 8.56 -24.21 -6.98
CA GLN A 12 9.34 -23.19 -7.67
C GLN A 12 10.17 -22.38 -6.67
N GLN A 13 11.49 -22.32 -6.88
CA GLN A 13 12.44 -21.67 -5.99
C GLN A 13 12.95 -20.35 -6.58
N TYR A 14 13.07 -19.34 -5.73
CA TYR A 14 13.47 -17.97 -6.06
C TYR A 14 14.52 -17.46 -5.07
N ASP A 15 15.32 -16.48 -5.50
CA ASP A 15 16.28 -15.82 -4.62
C ASP A 15 15.56 -14.87 -3.66
N ALA A 16 14.48 -14.24 -4.12
CA ALA A 16 13.59 -13.45 -3.29
C ALA A 16 12.14 -13.57 -3.76
N VAL A 17 11.21 -13.76 -2.82
CA VAL A 17 9.77 -13.57 -3.06
C VAL A 17 9.38 -12.21 -2.50
N ILE A 18 8.82 -11.36 -3.37
CA ILE A 18 8.46 -9.97 -3.07
C ILE A 18 6.94 -9.87 -3.05
N VAL A 19 6.38 -9.53 -1.90
CA VAL A 19 4.94 -9.46 -1.67
C VAL A 19 4.49 -8.01 -1.73
N GLY A 20 3.82 -7.64 -2.82
CA GLY A 20 3.33 -6.29 -3.13
C GLY A 20 4.00 -5.73 -4.37
N GLY A 21 3.19 -5.39 -5.38
CA GLY A 21 3.58 -4.84 -6.68
C GLY A 21 3.47 -3.31 -6.77
N GLY A 22 3.46 -2.62 -5.63
CA GLY A 22 3.60 -1.16 -5.55
C GLY A 22 5.01 -0.67 -5.93
N PRO A 23 5.29 0.64 -5.83
CA PRO A 23 6.58 1.21 -6.22
C PRO A 23 7.77 0.53 -5.53
N ALA A 24 7.66 0.23 -4.23
CA ALA A 24 8.74 -0.41 -3.48
C ALA A 24 9.08 -1.82 -3.98
N GLY A 25 8.07 -2.68 -4.10
CA GLY A 25 8.27 -4.06 -4.54
C GLY A 25 8.72 -4.16 -6.00
N ALA A 26 8.13 -3.33 -6.88
CA ALA A 26 8.55 -3.26 -8.27
C ALA A 26 10.01 -2.81 -8.43
N SER A 27 10.42 -1.76 -7.69
CA SER A 27 11.82 -1.31 -7.67
C SER A 27 12.75 -2.42 -7.20
N CYS A 28 12.44 -3.07 -6.07
CA CYS A 28 13.23 -4.18 -5.54
C CYS A 28 13.38 -5.30 -6.57
N ALA A 29 12.29 -5.70 -7.22
CA ALA A 29 12.30 -6.78 -8.21
C ALA A 29 13.16 -6.43 -9.44
N ILE A 30 13.00 -5.22 -9.98
CA ILE A 30 13.81 -4.74 -11.11
C ILE A 30 15.30 -4.73 -10.75
N TRP A 31 15.65 -4.24 -9.56
CA TRP A 31 17.04 -4.19 -9.10
C TRP A 31 17.62 -5.59 -8.90
N LEU A 32 16.88 -6.50 -8.26
CA LEU A 32 17.33 -7.89 -8.10
C LEU A 32 17.57 -8.57 -9.44
N ALA A 33 16.65 -8.43 -10.40
CA ALA A 33 16.82 -8.98 -11.74
C ALA A 33 18.07 -8.42 -12.45
N ARG A 34 18.31 -7.10 -12.35
CA ARG A 34 19.51 -6.46 -12.92
C ARG A 34 20.82 -6.86 -12.24
N LEU A 35 20.75 -7.28 -10.98
CA LEU A 35 21.89 -7.82 -10.23
C LEU A 35 22.13 -9.31 -10.49
N GLY A 36 21.36 -9.93 -11.39
CA GLY A 36 21.50 -11.34 -11.77
C GLY A 36 20.82 -12.33 -10.81
N LEU A 37 19.97 -11.84 -9.90
CA LEU A 37 19.16 -12.67 -9.01
C LEU A 37 17.79 -12.97 -9.66
N ALA A 38 17.13 -14.02 -9.19
CA ALA A 38 15.82 -14.47 -9.65
C ALA A 38 14.70 -14.07 -8.66
N PRO A 39 14.12 -12.86 -8.76
CA PRO A 39 12.99 -12.45 -7.94
C PRO A 39 11.66 -12.99 -8.49
N LEU A 40 10.68 -13.17 -7.59
CA LEU A 40 9.26 -13.28 -7.92
C LEU A 40 8.51 -12.09 -7.33
N LEU A 41 7.80 -11.33 -8.15
CA LEU A 41 6.89 -10.28 -7.69
C LEU A 41 5.46 -10.82 -7.59
N VAL A 42 4.84 -10.71 -6.42
CA VAL A 42 3.46 -11.16 -6.17
C VAL A 42 2.60 -9.94 -5.86
N GLU A 43 1.53 -9.73 -6.63
CA GLU A 43 0.57 -8.63 -6.45
C GLU A 43 -0.85 -9.18 -6.32
N ALA A 44 -1.54 -8.75 -5.28
CA ALA A 44 -2.92 -9.17 -4.99
C ALA A 44 -3.91 -8.56 -6.00
N GLY A 45 -3.65 -7.35 -6.47
CA GLY A 45 -4.44 -6.67 -7.48
C GLY A 45 -4.18 -7.16 -8.91
N PRO A 46 -5.04 -6.79 -9.86
CA PRO A 46 -4.89 -7.17 -11.27
C PRO A 46 -3.82 -6.36 -12.02
N ARG A 47 -3.25 -5.32 -11.38
CA ARG A 47 -2.28 -4.39 -11.98
C ARG A 47 -1.19 -4.05 -10.96
N LEU A 48 0.02 -3.79 -11.46
CA LEU A 48 1.12 -3.24 -10.68
C LEU A 48 0.93 -1.74 -10.44
N GLY A 49 1.59 -1.21 -9.40
CA GLY A 49 1.59 0.20 -9.04
C GLY A 49 1.04 0.53 -7.65
N GLY A 50 0.41 -0.43 -6.97
CA GLY A 50 -0.12 -0.23 -5.62
C GLY A 50 -1.16 0.90 -5.56
N LEU A 51 -1.16 1.69 -4.49
CA LEU A 51 -2.11 2.82 -4.32
C LEU A 51 -2.08 3.84 -5.48
N ALA A 52 -0.98 3.93 -6.22
CA ALA A 52 -0.87 4.82 -7.37
C ALA A 52 -1.84 4.44 -8.50
N THR A 53 -2.26 3.17 -8.62
CA THR A 53 -3.20 2.73 -9.67
C THR A 53 -4.56 3.43 -9.61
N ASP A 54 -4.91 3.97 -8.43
CA ASP A 54 -6.18 4.60 -8.16
C ASP A 54 -6.03 6.09 -7.81
N ASN A 55 -4.80 6.64 -7.88
CA ASN A 55 -4.53 8.05 -7.62
C ASN A 55 -4.51 8.85 -8.95
N PRO A 56 -5.52 9.70 -9.22
CA PRO A 56 -5.57 10.49 -10.44
C PRO A 56 -4.83 11.83 -10.34
N PHE A 57 -4.33 12.20 -9.16
CA PHE A 57 -3.62 13.46 -8.96
C PHE A 57 -2.19 13.36 -9.51
N ALA A 58 -1.68 14.49 -9.98
CA ALA A 58 -0.27 14.62 -10.36
C ALA A 58 0.62 14.36 -9.14
N ASP A 59 1.64 13.54 -9.31
CA ASP A 59 2.66 13.30 -8.28
C ASP A 59 3.89 14.17 -8.56
N ASP A 60 3.77 15.45 -8.24
CA ASP A 60 4.82 16.45 -8.47
C ASP A 60 6.04 16.27 -7.53
N TRP A 61 6.00 15.30 -6.61
CA TRP A 61 7.19 14.90 -5.84
C TRP A 61 8.17 14.07 -6.66
N ILE A 62 7.73 13.49 -7.77
CA ILE A 62 8.59 12.76 -8.70
C ILE A 62 9.24 13.78 -9.64
N ALA A 63 10.40 14.28 -9.24
CA ALA A 63 11.12 15.37 -9.93
C ALA A 63 11.36 15.12 -11.43
N VAL A 64 11.43 13.86 -11.87
CA VAL A 64 11.66 13.47 -13.27
C VAL A 64 10.37 13.26 -14.08
N LEU A 65 9.20 13.38 -13.45
CA LEU A 65 7.88 13.16 -14.07
C LEU A 65 6.86 14.26 -13.62
N PRO A 66 7.15 15.55 -13.86
CA PRO A 66 6.23 16.61 -13.45
C PRO A 66 4.87 16.49 -14.17
N GLY A 67 3.77 16.74 -13.45
CA GLY A 67 2.41 16.68 -14.01
C GLY A 67 1.88 15.29 -14.34
N VAL A 68 2.67 14.23 -14.09
CA VAL A 68 2.27 12.84 -14.33
C VAL A 68 1.40 12.36 -13.18
N THR A 69 0.24 11.76 -13.49
CA THR A 69 -0.68 11.27 -12.47
C THR A 69 -0.17 9.99 -11.81
N GLY A 70 -0.64 9.69 -10.60
CA GLY A 70 -0.36 8.41 -9.95
C GLY A 70 -0.68 7.20 -10.85
N GLN A 71 -1.78 7.26 -11.60
CA GLN A 71 -2.16 6.22 -12.56
C GLN A 71 -1.12 6.03 -13.67
N GLN A 72 -0.58 7.13 -14.20
CA GLN A 72 0.49 7.08 -15.19
C GLN A 72 1.82 6.60 -14.59
N VAL A 73 2.11 6.96 -13.34
CA VAL A 73 3.25 6.41 -12.58
C VAL A 73 3.12 4.89 -12.44
N ALA A 74 1.95 4.39 -12.06
CA ALA A 74 1.67 2.96 -11.96
C ALA A 74 1.85 2.24 -13.32
N ALA A 75 1.38 2.82 -14.41
CA ALA A 75 1.57 2.29 -15.75
C ALA A 75 3.07 2.21 -16.14
N ASN A 76 3.84 3.24 -15.82
CA ASN A 76 5.30 3.27 -16.04
C ASN A 76 6.04 2.21 -15.20
N ILE A 77 5.60 1.98 -13.95
CA ILE A 77 6.11 0.90 -13.11
C ILE A 77 5.86 -0.46 -13.77
N ALA A 78 4.64 -0.72 -14.23
CA ALA A 78 4.30 -1.97 -14.90
C ALA A 78 5.15 -2.20 -16.16
N ALA A 79 5.31 -1.17 -17.00
CA ALA A 79 6.17 -1.23 -18.18
C ALA A 79 7.64 -1.52 -17.82
N SER A 80 8.14 -0.93 -16.74
CA SER A 80 9.52 -1.13 -16.28
C SER A 80 9.76 -2.55 -15.75
N VAL A 81 8.80 -3.11 -15.01
CA VAL A 81 8.85 -4.50 -14.52
C VAL A 81 8.86 -5.47 -15.70
N GLN A 82 7.99 -5.26 -16.69
CA GLN A 82 7.95 -6.06 -17.92
C GLN A 82 9.26 -5.97 -18.71
N ALA A 83 9.79 -4.76 -18.92
CA ALA A 83 11.03 -4.55 -19.65
C ALA A 83 12.25 -5.18 -18.95
N ALA A 84 12.22 -5.31 -17.62
CA ALA A 84 13.26 -5.98 -16.85
C ALA A 84 13.14 -7.51 -16.85
N GLY A 85 12.10 -8.09 -17.46
CA GLY A 85 11.88 -9.53 -17.50
C GLY A 85 11.56 -10.16 -16.13
N VAL A 86 11.06 -9.35 -15.18
CA VAL A 86 10.71 -9.81 -13.83
C VAL A 86 9.42 -10.64 -13.91
N PRO A 87 9.40 -11.89 -13.41
CA PRO A 87 8.17 -12.67 -13.33
C PRO A 87 7.24 -12.05 -12.27
N ALA A 88 6.02 -11.72 -12.68
CA ALA A 88 4.99 -11.16 -11.82
C ALA A 88 3.75 -12.07 -11.79
N ARG A 89 3.23 -12.34 -10.59
CA ARG A 89 1.93 -13.00 -10.38
C ARG A 89 0.92 -11.95 -9.93
N LEU A 90 0.04 -11.55 -10.84
CA LEU A 90 -1.05 -10.60 -10.57
C LEU A 90 -2.30 -11.34 -10.10
N GLY A 91 -3.22 -10.63 -9.45
CA GLY A 91 -4.47 -11.22 -8.93
C GLY A 91 -4.23 -12.32 -7.90
N THR A 92 -3.07 -12.30 -7.23
CA THR A 92 -2.59 -13.40 -6.38
C THR A 92 -2.32 -12.89 -4.98
N ALA A 93 -3.17 -13.28 -4.03
CA ALA A 93 -2.99 -12.93 -2.62
C ALA A 93 -1.96 -13.83 -1.96
N VAL A 94 -1.20 -13.30 -1.00
CA VAL A 94 -0.39 -14.11 -0.09
C VAL A 94 -1.19 -14.38 1.16
N ARG A 95 -1.43 -15.66 1.46
CA ARG A 95 -2.18 -16.10 2.64
C ARG A 95 -1.29 -16.22 3.85
N GLN A 96 -0.09 -16.79 3.66
CA GLN A 96 0.84 -17.01 4.75
C GLN A 96 2.28 -17.08 4.25
N ALA A 97 3.21 -16.58 5.06
CA ALA A 97 4.65 -16.81 4.91
C ALA A 97 5.19 -17.54 6.15
N ARG A 98 5.99 -18.58 5.94
CA ARG A 98 6.59 -19.38 7.03
C ARG A 98 8.08 -19.55 6.81
N ARG A 99 8.87 -19.43 7.88
CA ARG A 99 10.29 -19.78 7.86
C ARG A 99 10.42 -21.30 7.73
N VAL A 100 11.29 -21.74 6.83
CA VAL A 100 11.64 -23.15 6.62
C VAL A 100 13.15 -23.32 6.50
N SER A 101 13.64 -24.56 6.49
CA SER A 101 15.04 -24.81 6.18
C SER A 101 15.37 -24.33 4.77
N GLY A 102 16.36 -23.44 4.65
CA GLY A 102 16.79 -22.88 3.36
C GLY A 102 15.96 -21.71 2.82
N GLY A 103 15.03 -21.13 3.59
CA GLY A 103 14.32 -19.90 3.18
C GLY A 103 12.93 -19.76 3.78
N PHE A 104 11.97 -19.37 2.93
CA PHE A 104 10.59 -19.09 3.28
C PHE A 104 9.64 -19.73 2.28
N ASP A 105 8.64 -20.45 2.80
CA ASP A 105 7.49 -20.88 2.00
C ASP A 105 6.42 -19.79 2.05
N VAL A 106 5.94 -19.40 0.87
CA VAL A 106 4.92 -18.37 0.69
C VAL A 106 3.72 -19.00 0.01
N GLU A 107 2.62 -19.07 0.75
CA GLU A 107 1.34 -19.60 0.31
C GLU A 107 0.58 -18.52 -0.47
N LEU A 108 0.33 -18.83 -1.74
CA LEU A 108 -0.33 -17.99 -2.73
C LEU A 108 -1.76 -18.48 -2.96
N ASP A 109 -2.66 -17.55 -3.23
CA ASP A 109 -4.03 -17.81 -3.62
C ASP A 109 -4.41 -16.91 -4.81
N ALA A 110 -4.59 -17.54 -5.97
CA ALA A 110 -5.06 -16.89 -7.19
C ALA A 110 -6.51 -17.32 -7.45
N GLY A 111 -7.48 -16.56 -6.96
CA GLY A 111 -8.91 -16.82 -7.21
C GLY A 111 -9.40 -18.17 -6.67
N GLY A 112 -8.90 -18.62 -5.52
CA GLY A 112 -9.22 -19.91 -4.89
C GLY A 112 -8.25 -21.03 -5.24
N VAL A 113 -7.30 -20.80 -6.16
CA VAL A 113 -6.27 -21.77 -6.52
C VAL A 113 -5.04 -21.54 -5.63
N ALA A 114 -4.85 -22.46 -4.68
CA ALA A 114 -3.71 -22.44 -3.78
C ALA A 114 -2.43 -22.94 -4.48
N ALA A 115 -1.31 -22.25 -4.25
CA ALA A 115 0.02 -22.69 -4.65
C ALA A 115 1.05 -22.26 -3.61
N THR A 116 2.18 -22.94 -3.53
CA THR A 116 3.30 -22.54 -2.67
C THR A 116 4.54 -22.29 -3.51
N VAL A 117 5.22 -21.18 -3.23
CA VAL A 117 6.53 -20.86 -3.80
C VAL A 117 7.55 -20.72 -2.67
N ARG A 118 8.82 -20.96 -2.97
CA ARG A 118 9.90 -20.81 -2.00
C ARG A 118 10.85 -19.68 -2.39
N GLY A 119 11.12 -18.78 -1.46
CA GLY A 119 12.14 -17.73 -1.59
C GLY A 119 13.26 -17.93 -0.58
N ARG A 120 14.52 -17.69 -0.96
CA ARG A 120 15.62 -17.62 0.02
C ARG A 120 15.50 -16.39 0.91
N ALA A 121 15.13 -15.25 0.33
CA ALA A 121 14.69 -14.05 1.04
C ALA A 121 13.18 -13.80 0.87
N LEU A 122 12.58 -13.13 1.85
CA LEU A 122 11.21 -12.62 1.80
C LEU A 122 11.24 -11.09 1.85
N VAL A 123 10.60 -10.42 0.89
CA VAL A 123 10.48 -8.96 0.87
C VAL A 123 9.02 -8.58 1.03
N ILE A 124 8.68 -7.91 2.14
CA ILE A 124 7.34 -7.42 2.45
C ILE A 124 7.24 -5.98 1.92
N ALA A 125 6.55 -5.82 0.79
CA ALA A 125 6.32 -4.56 0.09
C ALA A 125 4.81 -4.28 -0.10
N SER A 126 4.00 -4.84 0.81
CA SER A 126 2.54 -4.94 0.71
C SER A 126 1.78 -3.66 1.04
N GLY A 127 2.50 -2.59 1.37
CA GLY A 127 1.94 -1.26 1.59
C GLY A 127 0.98 -1.21 2.79
N VAL A 128 -0.05 -0.38 2.64
CA VAL A 128 -1.02 -0.05 3.67
C VAL A 128 -2.45 -0.05 3.10
N ARG A 129 -3.45 -0.10 3.98
CA ARG A 129 -4.85 0.22 3.65
C ARG A 129 -5.37 1.34 4.52
N ALA A 130 -6.38 2.06 4.03
CA ALA A 130 -6.98 3.16 4.76
C ALA A 130 -7.68 2.65 6.03
N ARG A 131 -7.50 3.35 7.14
CA ARG A 131 -8.19 3.02 8.40
C ARG A 131 -9.65 3.43 8.29
N GLY A 132 -10.53 2.49 8.61
CA GLY A 132 -11.95 2.74 8.80
C GLY A 132 -12.25 3.51 10.09
N LEU A 133 -13.52 3.48 10.48
CA LEU A 133 -13.98 4.10 11.71
C LEU A 133 -13.60 3.23 12.93
N PRO A 134 -12.98 3.80 13.99
CA PRO A 134 -12.37 3.01 15.08
C PRO A 134 -13.32 2.09 15.84
N ASP A 135 -14.59 2.48 15.96
CA ASP A 135 -15.59 1.77 16.76
C ASP A 135 -16.31 0.67 15.96
N TYR A 136 -15.84 0.38 14.75
CA TYR A 136 -16.47 -0.55 13.81
C TYR A 136 -15.46 -1.54 13.23
N PRO A 137 -15.92 -2.71 12.75
CA PRO A 137 -15.07 -3.65 12.01
C PRO A 137 -14.37 -2.97 10.83
N ALA A 138 -13.15 -3.43 10.52
CA ALA A 138 -12.32 -2.82 9.47
C ALA A 138 -12.92 -2.93 8.06
N ASP A 139 -13.82 -3.90 7.85
CA ASP A 139 -14.55 -4.19 6.62
C ASP A 139 -15.99 -3.64 6.64
N ALA A 140 -16.39 -2.94 7.70
CA ALA A 140 -17.70 -2.31 7.77
C ALA A 140 -17.86 -1.24 6.69
N ALA A 141 -19.01 -1.27 6.01
CA ALA A 141 -19.33 -0.37 4.92
C ALA A 141 -20.75 0.18 5.09
N TRP A 142 -20.93 1.44 4.70
CA TRP A 142 -22.22 2.11 4.74
C TRP A 142 -22.47 2.86 3.44
N PRO A 143 -23.70 2.86 2.91
CA PRO A 143 -24.05 3.67 1.75
C PRO A 143 -23.71 5.15 1.98
N GLY A 144 -22.93 5.74 1.08
CA GLY A 144 -22.51 7.15 1.16
C GLY A 144 -21.35 7.43 2.11
N VAL A 145 -20.70 6.39 2.67
CA VAL A 145 -19.47 6.54 3.46
C VAL A 145 -18.30 5.92 2.70
N PHE A 146 -17.30 6.73 2.37
CA PHE A 146 -16.11 6.33 1.62
C PHE A 146 -14.89 6.38 2.54
N VAL A 147 -14.09 5.31 2.56
CA VAL A 147 -12.88 5.21 3.39
C VAL A 147 -11.65 5.23 2.50
N GLY A 148 -10.76 6.19 2.76
CA GLY A 148 -9.53 6.40 2.00
C GLY A 148 -9.70 7.22 0.72
N PRO A 149 -8.59 7.71 0.14
CA PRO A 149 -8.59 8.36 -1.17
C PRO A 149 -8.78 7.34 -2.30
N GLY A 150 -9.10 7.83 -3.51
CA GLY A 150 -9.06 7.01 -4.72
C GLY A 150 -10.26 7.21 -5.64
N SER A 151 -10.37 6.33 -6.63
CA SER A 151 -11.32 6.41 -7.74
C SER A 151 -12.79 6.52 -7.32
N SER A 152 -13.20 5.94 -6.19
CA SER A 152 -14.58 5.98 -5.68
C SER A 152 -15.04 7.40 -5.33
N ILE A 153 -14.17 8.21 -4.76
CA ILE A 153 -14.39 9.64 -4.48
C ILE A 153 -14.46 10.39 -5.82
N MET A 154 -13.55 10.07 -6.73
CA MET A 154 -13.40 10.82 -7.98
C MET A 154 -14.55 10.61 -8.95
N ALA A 155 -15.11 9.40 -8.98
CA ALA A 155 -16.23 9.02 -9.85
C ALA A 155 -17.56 9.61 -9.39
N HIS A 156 -17.63 10.20 -8.20
CA HIS A 156 -18.87 10.74 -7.66
C HIS A 156 -19.19 12.13 -8.26
N ASN A 157 -20.47 12.35 -8.58
CA ASN A 157 -20.98 13.68 -8.88
C ASN A 157 -21.35 14.39 -7.58
N TYR A 158 -20.67 15.47 -7.27
CA TYR A 158 -20.88 16.22 -6.03
C TYR A 158 -21.95 17.32 -6.14
N THR A 159 -22.47 17.58 -7.34
CA THR A 159 -23.39 18.70 -7.58
C THR A 159 -24.59 18.67 -6.64
N GLY A 160 -24.73 19.70 -5.81
CA GLY A 160 -25.85 19.85 -4.89
C GLY A 160 -25.76 19.03 -3.59
N LEU A 161 -24.73 18.20 -3.42
CA LEU A 161 -24.56 17.35 -2.23
C LEU A 161 -23.94 18.12 -1.05
N SER A 162 -24.28 17.72 0.18
CA SER A 162 -23.51 18.05 1.39
C SER A 162 -22.50 16.95 1.71
N VAL A 163 -21.25 17.31 1.95
CA VAL A 163 -20.16 16.34 2.17
C VAL A 163 -19.41 16.64 3.48
N ALA A 164 -19.22 15.63 4.32
CA ALA A 164 -18.29 15.69 5.44
C ALA A 164 -16.97 15.00 5.07
N VAL A 165 -15.85 15.62 5.42
CA VAL A 165 -14.49 15.10 5.23
C VAL A 165 -13.86 14.92 6.61
N LEU A 166 -13.53 13.68 6.97
CA LEU A 166 -13.07 13.34 8.32
C LEU A 166 -11.57 13.02 8.28
N GLY A 167 -10.74 13.88 8.86
CA GLY A 167 -9.30 13.65 8.92
C GLY A 167 -8.50 14.95 8.99
N GLY A 168 -7.28 14.83 9.49
CA GLY A 168 -6.40 15.99 9.73
C GLY A 168 -5.10 16.01 8.93
N GLY A 169 -4.85 15.01 8.08
CA GLY A 169 -3.63 14.92 7.26
C GLY A 169 -3.85 15.39 5.82
N ASP A 170 -2.80 15.29 5.00
CA ASP A 170 -2.81 15.75 3.60
C ASP A 170 -3.97 15.19 2.78
N ASN A 171 -4.22 13.87 2.84
CA ASN A 171 -5.33 13.24 2.12
C ASN A 171 -6.70 13.88 2.45
N ALA A 172 -6.93 14.27 3.72
CA ALA A 172 -8.19 14.89 4.10
C ALA A 172 -8.31 16.31 3.52
N PHE A 173 -7.26 17.11 3.64
CA PHE A 173 -7.26 18.49 3.15
C PHE A 173 -7.27 18.58 1.63
N GLU A 174 -6.51 17.73 0.94
CA GLU A 174 -6.51 17.63 -0.52
C GLU A 174 -7.91 17.26 -1.03
N ASN A 175 -8.54 16.24 -0.46
CA ASN A 175 -9.88 15.83 -0.88
C ASN A 175 -10.98 16.84 -0.47
N PHE A 176 -10.80 17.56 0.63
CA PHE A 176 -11.70 18.68 0.99
C PHE A 176 -11.68 19.79 -0.08
N VAL A 177 -10.48 20.24 -0.49
CA VAL A 177 -10.33 21.22 -1.56
C VAL A 177 -10.89 20.67 -2.88
N TYR A 178 -10.60 19.41 -3.19
CA TYR A 178 -11.11 18.74 -4.38
C TYR A 178 -12.64 18.76 -4.48
N VAL A 179 -13.32 18.32 -3.43
CA VAL A 179 -14.79 18.22 -3.42
C VAL A 179 -15.45 19.60 -3.47
N ARG A 180 -14.88 20.61 -2.78
CA ARG A 180 -15.36 21.99 -2.86
C ARG A 180 -15.37 22.52 -4.29
N ASN A 181 -14.35 22.17 -5.07
CA ASN A 181 -14.22 22.61 -6.47
C ASN A 181 -15.07 21.79 -7.46
N ARG A 182 -15.92 20.88 -6.97
CA ARG A 182 -16.73 19.95 -7.78
C ARG A 182 -18.24 20.18 -7.68
N GLY A 183 -18.67 21.35 -7.20
CA GLY A 183 -20.09 21.73 -7.18
C GLY A 183 -20.90 21.22 -5.98
N ALA A 184 -20.23 20.71 -4.94
CA ALA A 184 -20.88 20.41 -3.66
C ALA A 184 -21.60 21.65 -3.11
N ARG A 185 -22.83 21.47 -2.61
CA ARG A 185 -23.61 22.53 -1.96
C ARG A 185 -22.94 22.99 -0.67
N SER A 186 -22.39 22.05 0.09
CA SER A 186 -21.60 22.34 1.28
C SER A 186 -20.55 21.25 1.50
N VAL A 187 -19.40 21.64 2.01
CA VAL A 187 -18.32 20.71 2.39
C VAL A 187 -17.78 21.14 3.74
N HIS A 188 -17.75 20.21 4.69
CA HIS A 188 -17.19 20.46 6.02
C HIS A 188 -16.07 19.45 6.32
N LEU A 189 -14.91 19.95 6.77
CA LEU A 189 -13.78 19.14 7.21
C LEU A 189 -13.75 19.08 8.73
N TYR A 190 -13.66 17.87 9.27
CA TYR A 190 -13.58 17.60 10.70
C TYR A 190 -12.24 16.94 11.04
N ALA A 191 -11.41 17.66 11.80
CA ALA A 191 -10.10 17.20 12.22
C ALA A 191 -9.94 17.26 13.74
N ARG A 192 -9.54 16.14 14.37
CA ARG A 192 -9.18 16.16 15.81
C ARG A 192 -7.92 16.99 16.07
N SER A 193 -6.99 16.94 15.13
CA SER A 193 -5.80 17.76 15.07
C SER A 193 -5.36 17.92 13.61
N VAL A 194 -4.71 19.03 13.27
CA VAL A 194 -4.20 19.29 11.93
C VAL A 194 -2.73 18.88 11.84
N ARG A 195 -2.43 18.01 10.89
CA ARG A 195 -1.09 17.49 10.56
C ARG A 195 -0.77 17.65 9.07
N ALA A 196 -1.71 18.19 8.29
CA ALA A 196 -1.52 18.46 6.88
C ALA A 196 -0.43 19.51 6.67
N GLN A 197 0.28 19.40 5.55
CA GLN A 197 1.29 20.35 5.11
C GLN A 197 0.68 21.74 4.91
N GLN A 198 1.49 22.77 5.15
CA GLN A 198 1.05 24.17 5.14
C GLN A 198 0.36 24.55 3.82
N GLN A 199 0.83 24.04 2.69
CA GLN A 199 0.22 24.30 1.38
C GLN A 199 -1.25 23.86 1.32
N TRP A 200 -1.60 22.73 1.92
CA TRP A 200 -2.96 22.21 1.94
C TRP A 200 -3.83 22.95 2.94
N VAL A 201 -3.28 23.28 4.10
CA VAL A 201 -3.95 24.13 5.09
C VAL A 201 -4.28 25.51 4.49
N SER A 202 -3.33 26.12 3.78
CA SER A 202 -3.52 27.40 3.10
C SER A 202 -4.57 27.33 1.98
N ARG A 203 -4.57 26.26 1.17
CA ARG A 203 -5.57 26.06 0.10
C ARG A 203 -6.97 25.78 0.64
N ALA A 204 -7.09 25.04 1.75
CA ALA A 204 -8.38 24.74 2.36
C ALA A 204 -9.06 25.97 2.97
N GLY A 205 -8.27 26.91 3.51
CA GLY A 205 -8.79 28.05 4.25
C GLY A 205 -9.40 27.64 5.59
N ARG A 206 -10.19 28.54 6.18
CA ARG A 206 -10.85 28.32 7.50
C ARG A 206 -12.33 27.96 7.39
N GLU A 207 -12.97 28.36 6.30
CA GLU A 207 -14.39 28.15 6.09
C GLU A 207 -14.70 26.64 5.99
N GLY A 208 -15.67 26.18 6.79
CA GLY A 208 -16.06 24.76 6.84
C GLY A 208 -15.04 23.84 7.50
N VAL A 209 -13.98 24.36 8.12
CA VAL A 209 -12.97 23.56 8.84
C VAL A 209 -13.25 23.59 10.34
N HIS A 210 -13.53 22.42 10.90
CA HIS A 210 -13.81 22.19 12.30
C HIS A 210 -12.65 21.43 12.94
N VAL A 211 -11.99 22.07 13.92
CA VAL A 211 -10.88 21.46 14.68
C VAL A 211 -11.33 21.19 16.11
N GLY A 212 -11.25 19.94 16.53
CA GLY A 212 -11.68 19.51 17.86
C GLY A 212 -12.25 18.09 17.88
N PRO A 213 -12.73 17.62 19.03
CA PRO A 213 -13.46 16.36 19.12
C PRO A 213 -14.79 16.46 18.34
N TYR A 214 -15.16 15.38 17.66
CA TYR A 214 -16.44 15.22 16.97
C TYR A 214 -16.88 13.76 17.02
N ARG A 215 -18.17 13.52 16.85
CA ARG A 215 -18.79 12.19 16.79
C ARG A 215 -19.34 11.95 15.40
N VAL A 216 -19.12 10.75 14.89
CA VAL A 216 -19.65 10.31 13.59
C VAL A 216 -20.61 9.15 13.80
N ASP A 217 -21.78 9.24 13.19
CA ASP A 217 -22.69 8.11 13.00
C ASP A 217 -22.71 7.78 11.50
N PRO A 218 -22.01 6.71 11.06
CA PRO A 218 -21.96 6.35 9.65
C PRO A 218 -23.28 5.76 9.13
N ALA A 219 -24.13 5.19 9.99
CA ALA A 219 -25.41 4.63 9.59
C ALA A 219 -26.43 5.74 9.27
N ALA A 220 -26.45 6.79 10.10
CA ALA A 220 -27.27 7.97 9.87
C ALA A 220 -26.59 9.02 8.95
N ARG A 221 -25.32 8.81 8.57
CA ARG A 221 -24.45 9.80 7.90
C ARG A 221 -24.47 11.15 8.59
N THR A 222 -24.25 11.16 9.90
CA THR A 222 -24.16 12.40 10.67
C THR A 222 -22.79 12.63 11.28
N VAL A 223 -22.42 13.90 11.42
CA VAL A 223 -21.28 14.37 12.20
C VAL A 223 -21.78 15.42 13.18
N ASP A 224 -21.62 15.16 14.48
CA ASP A 224 -22.20 15.98 15.57
C ASP A 224 -23.69 16.28 15.38
N GLY A 225 -24.45 15.28 14.88
CA GLY A 225 -25.88 15.38 14.62
C GLY A 225 -26.25 16.09 13.30
N GLN A 226 -25.30 16.71 12.60
CA GLN A 226 -25.54 17.27 11.28
C GLN A 226 -25.49 16.19 10.21
N ALA A 227 -26.55 16.08 9.40
CA ALA A 227 -26.65 15.09 8.32
C ALA A 227 -25.92 15.52 7.04
N TYR A 228 -25.33 14.53 6.37
CA TYR A 228 -24.62 14.69 5.11
C TYR A 228 -25.09 13.68 4.07
N ASP A 229 -25.06 14.08 2.81
CA ASP A 229 -25.26 13.16 1.69
C ASP A 229 -24.10 12.16 1.62
N LEU A 230 -22.86 12.64 1.85
CA LEU A 230 -21.65 11.82 1.82
C LEU A 230 -20.73 12.08 3.02
N ILE A 231 -20.03 11.03 3.47
CA ILE A 231 -18.93 11.12 4.44
C ILE A 231 -17.67 10.50 3.81
N LEU A 232 -16.57 11.24 3.80
CA LEU A 232 -15.26 10.79 3.33
C LEU A 232 -14.31 10.64 4.53
N VAL A 233 -13.73 9.46 4.75
CA VAL A 233 -12.94 9.12 5.95
C VAL A 233 -11.46 8.98 5.59
N PHE A 234 -10.61 9.77 6.26
CA PHE A 234 -9.17 9.86 6.06
C PHE A 234 -8.41 9.79 7.39
N TYR A 235 -8.63 8.72 8.17
CA TYR A 235 -8.01 8.52 9.49
C TYR A 235 -6.58 7.98 9.45
N GLY A 236 -5.98 7.98 8.27
CA GLY A 236 -4.64 7.48 8.02
C GLY A 236 -4.66 6.02 7.63
N TRP A 237 -3.53 5.36 7.86
CA TRP A 237 -3.19 4.10 7.20
C TRP A 237 -2.77 3.03 8.19
N GLU A 238 -3.01 1.77 7.83
CA GLU A 238 -2.53 0.61 8.56
C GLU A 238 -1.79 -0.38 7.65
N PRO A 239 -0.65 -0.94 8.12
CA PRO A 239 0.21 -1.80 7.32
C PRO A 239 -0.45 -3.14 7.01
N GLN A 240 -0.25 -3.63 5.78
CA GLN A 240 -0.81 -4.89 5.32
C GLN A 240 0.20 -6.03 5.45
N ALA A 241 0.31 -6.68 6.61
CA ALA A 241 1.32 -7.74 6.80
C ALA A 241 0.86 -8.92 7.66
N ALA A 242 -0.45 -9.16 7.74
CA ALA A 242 -1.01 -10.25 8.56
C ALA A 242 -0.52 -11.64 8.10
N PHE A 243 -0.29 -11.82 6.80
CA PHE A 243 0.27 -13.06 6.25
C PHE A 243 1.64 -13.42 6.83
N ALA A 244 2.36 -12.46 7.42
CA ALA A 244 3.69 -12.62 8.00
C ALA A 244 3.68 -12.68 9.54
N ASP A 245 2.52 -12.68 10.20
CA ASP A 245 2.44 -12.62 11.68
C ASP A 245 3.11 -13.82 12.35
N GLY A 246 3.05 -14.99 11.72
CA GLY A 246 3.75 -16.20 12.18
C GLY A 246 5.27 -16.09 12.23
N LEU A 247 5.87 -15.05 11.62
CA LEU A 247 7.31 -14.80 11.67
C LEU A 247 7.75 -14.02 12.92
N GLY A 248 6.81 -13.46 13.71
CA GLY A 248 7.17 -12.73 14.93
C GLY A 248 7.98 -11.45 14.67
N LEU A 249 7.69 -10.73 13.58
CA LEU A 249 8.39 -9.50 13.23
C LEU A 249 8.15 -8.39 14.27
N ARG A 250 9.21 -7.67 14.64
CA ARG A 250 9.11 -6.50 15.51
C ARG A 250 8.32 -5.40 14.81
N ARG A 251 7.28 -4.89 15.48
CA ARG A 251 6.43 -3.81 15.00
C ARG A 251 6.47 -2.61 15.94
N ASP A 252 6.20 -1.42 15.41
CA ASP A 252 6.02 -0.21 16.23
C ASP A 252 4.62 -0.18 16.88
N GLN A 253 4.35 0.83 17.70
CA GLN A 253 3.06 1.01 18.39
C GLN A 253 1.87 1.19 17.43
N ARG A 254 2.13 1.49 16.15
CA ARG A 254 1.11 1.69 15.11
C ARG A 254 0.95 0.46 14.21
N GLY A 255 1.73 -0.59 14.46
CA GLY A 255 1.69 -1.89 13.78
C GLY A 255 2.65 -2.03 12.60
N TYR A 256 3.44 -1.00 12.29
CA TYR A 256 4.36 -1.00 11.14
C TYR A 256 5.61 -1.83 11.43
N ILE A 257 6.18 -2.45 10.40
CA ILE A 257 7.34 -3.35 10.57
C ILE A 257 8.59 -2.51 10.81
N CYS A 258 9.27 -2.73 11.93
CA CYS A 258 10.54 -2.08 12.23
C CYS A 258 11.65 -2.71 11.40
N THR A 259 12.42 -1.87 10.69
CA THR A 259 13.55 -2.30 9.86
C THR A 259 14.80 -1.50 10.17
N ASP A 260 15.95 -2.08 9.87
CA ASP A 260 17.21 -1.34 9.80
C ASP A 260 17.16 -0.35 8.63
N THR A 261 17.56 0.90 8.86
CA THR A 261 17.47 1.96 7.86
C THR A 261 18.49 1.83 6.73
N ALA A 262 19.63 1.16 6.97
CA ALA A 262 20.68 0.99 5.99
C ALA A 262 20.48 -0.26 5.10
N THR A 263 19.74 -1.25 5.57
CA THR A 263 19.54 -2.52 4.85
C THR A 263 18.08 -2.87 4.53
N ALA A 264 17.12 -2.18 5.15
CA ALA A 264 15.69 -2.54 5.15
C ALA A 264 15.38 -3.93 5.74
N GLU A 265 16.35 -4.58 6.39
CA GLU A 265 16.17 -5.89 7.02
C GLU A 265 15.29 -5.74 8.28
N ALA A 266 14.33 -6.64 8.44
CA ALA A 266 13.46 -6.72 9.61
C ALA A 266 14.15 -7.46 10.77
N SER A 267 13.42 -7.74 11.86
CA SER A 267 13.97 -8.44 13.02
C SER A 267 14.27 -9.92 12.77
N VAL A 268 13.81 -10.49 11.66
CA VAL A 268 14.08 -11.88 11.26
C VAL A 268 15.07 -11.84 10.09
N PRO A 269 16.21 -12.56 10.18
CA PRO A 269 17.20 -12.58 9.10
C PRO A 269 16.59 -12.99 7.77
N ASP A 270 17.01 -12.34 6.69
CA ASP A 270 16.54 -12.58 5.32
C ASP A 270 15.06 -12.21 5.07
N VAL A 271 14.42 -11.54 6.03
CA VAL A 271 13.14 -10.86 5.85
C VAL A 271 13.39 -9.36 5.77
N TYR A 272 12.89 -8.73 4.71
CA TYR A 272 12.99 -7.29 4.47
C TYR A 272 11.59 -6.68 4.46
N ALA A 273 11.45 -5.43 4.88
CA ALA A 273 10.21 -4.68 4.71
C ALA A 273 10.50 -3.28 4.13
N ILE A 274 9.78 -2.93 3.08
CA ILE A 274 10.06 -1.74 2.26
C ILE A 274 8.80 -0.97 1.89
N GLY A 275 8.94 0.33 1.71
CA GLY A 275 7.83 1.24 1.43
C GLY A 275 6.98 1.48 2.67
N GLU A 276 5.70 1.76 2.46
CA GLU A 276 4.82 2.28 3.51
C GLU A 276 4.63 1.31 4.69
N VAL A 277 4.70 0.00 4.45
CA VAL A 277 4.57 -1.04 5.49
C VAL A 277 5.68 -0.93 6.57
N ALA A 278 6.80 -0.28 6.25
CA ALA A 278 7.96 -0.08 7.11
C ALA A 278 8.08 1.34 7.71
N HIS A 279 7.01 2.14 7.65
CA HIS A 279 6.89 3.46 8.29
C HIS A 279 8.06 4.41 8.05
N ARG A 280 8.35 4.69 6.77
CA ARG A 280 9.32 5.73 6.40
C ARG A 280 8.85 7.13 6.83
N MET A 281 9.82 8.01 7.07
CA MET A 281 9.57 9.39 7.53
C MET A 281 8.57 10.14 6.64
N HIS A 282 8.69 9.98 5.33
CA HIS A 282 7.72 10.47 4.37
C HIS A 282 7.32 9.34 3.41
N PRO A 283 6.11 8.80 3.51
CA PRO A 283 5.62 7.78 2.58
C PRO A 283 5.23 8.44 1.26
N CYS A 284 5.99 8.16 0.19
CA CYS A 284 5.65 8.57 -1.17
C CYS A 284 6.23 7.57 -2.19
N VAL A 285 5.96 7.78 -3.48
CA VAL A 285 6.51 6.94 -4.55
C VAL A 285 8.03 6.94 -4.52
N VAL A 286 8.67 8.10 -4.36
CA VAL A 286 10.13 8.24 -4.43
C VAL A 286 10.83 7.49 -3.29
N THR A 287 10.37 7.66 -2.05
CA THR A 287 10.94 6.95 -0.89
C THR A 287 10.71 5.45 -0.99
N SER A 288 9.55 5.03 -1.51
CA SER A 288 9.25 3.62 -1.79
C SER A 288 10.18 3.03 -2.84
N LEU A 289 10.41 3.72 -3.95
CA LEU A 289 11.35 3.27 -4.99
C LEU A 289 12.77 3.13 -4.41
N ALA A 290 13.22 4.11 -3.61
CA ALA A 290 14.54 4.10 -2.98
C ALA A 290 14.72 2.92 -2.02
N ASP A 291 13.72 2.66 -1.17
CA ASP A 291 13.70 1.49 -0.28
C ASP A 291 13.87 0.17 -1.03
N GLY A 292 13.23 0.03 -2.18
CA GLY A 292 13.38 -1.15 -3.03
C GLY A 292 14.84 -1.39 -3.46
N VAL A 293 15.57 -0.32 -3.75
CA VAL A 293 17.01 -0.39 -4.05
C VAL A 293 17.81 -0.86 -2.84
N VAL A 294 17.52 -0.29 -1.66
CA VAL A 294 18.20 -0.64 -0.41
C VAL A 294 18.05 -2.13 -0.10
N ALA A 295 16.83 -2.66 -0.14
CA ALA A 295 16.59 -4.08 0.10
C ALA A 295 17.27 -4.97 -0.95
N ALA A 296 17.17 -4.63 -2.24
CA ALA A 296 17.82 -5.41 -3.30
C ALA A 296 19.34 -5.51 -3.11
N LYS A 297 20.00 -4.39 -2.73
CA LYS A 297 21.44 -4.37 -2.44
C LYS A 297 21.80 -5.13 -1.17
N ALA A 298 20.95 -5.11 -0.15
CA ALA A 298 21.16 -5.89 1.07
C ALA A 298 21.05 -7.40 0.79
N ILE A 299 20.04 -7.82 0.01
CA ILE A 299 19.85 -9.20 -0.43
C ILE A 299 21.06 -9.68 -1.24
N GLN A 300 21.52 -8.90 -2.21
CA GLN A 300 22.72 -9.24 -2.99
C GLN A 300 23.95 -9.46 -2.09
N ARG A 301 24.21 -8.56 -1.14
CA ARG A 301 25.36 -8.67 -0.23
C ARG A 301 25.30 -9.92 0.65
N ARG A 302 24.09 -10.28 1.11
CA ARG A 302 23.86 -11.53 1.85
C ARG A 302 24.14 -12.75 0.97
N TRP A 303 23.68 -12.71 -0.27
CA TRP A 303 23.92 -13.77 -1.27
C TRP A 303 25.40 -14.01 -1.50
N GLU A 304 26.16 -12.95 -1.77
CA GLU A 304 27.61 -13.02 -2.05
C GLU A 304 28.39 -13.59 -0.86
N ARG A 305 27.97 -13.32 0.38
CA ARG A 305 28.62 -13.84 1.60
C ARG A 305 28.29 -15.29 1.91
N GLY A 306 27.14 -15.79 1.48
CA GLY A 306 26.72 -17.18 1.70
C GLY A 306 27.13 -18.15 0.58
N ALA A 307 27.69 -17.64 -0.52
CA ALA A 307 28.17 -18.41 -1.66
C ALA A 307 29.66 -18.78 -1.60
N GLY A 308 30.37 -18.36 -0.54
CA GLY A 308 31.75 -18.75 -0.23
C GLY A 308 31.81 -19.61 1.02
#